data_AF-A0AAQ3PEM2-F1
#
_entry.id   AF-A0AAQ3PEM2-F1
#
_cell.length_a   1.000
_cell.length_b   1.000
_cell.length_c   1.000
_cell.angle_alpha   90.00
_cell.angle_beta   90.00
_cell.angle_gamma   90.00
#
_symmetry.space_group_name_H-M   'P 1'
#
loop_
_entity.id
_entity.type
_entity.pdbx_description
1 polymer ?
#
loop_
_entity_poly.entity_id
_entity_poly.type
_entity_poly.pdbx_seq_one_letter_code
_entity_poly.pdbx_strand_id
1 'polypeptide(L)'
;EPPSHSPAKTKLTIVSSKTLCVDCDECVVFSKKKVPVKDSNDPPISTFHPECEDKMKSSDTVEEQGNFHLHSVIQLEREDSSSKIIEQICEGNFREKIECVLRVQSKQETFAWYEECRELVRVKAENLEKEHPRCLVDGNELLRFHGTTLACSLASNASSSTLCTLDQCGVCQILKHGFYSNQELFHGALGVCTSSTSAKAIHSISLPNNKSVRRKCVMLCRVIAGRIHNPLQEIEEITDTGFDSLVKKMRDHSEIEELVVLNPRAVLPCFLVIYNL
;
A
#
# COMPACT_ATOMS: atom_id res chain seq x y z
N GLU A 1 -42.80 27.31 42.41
CA GLU A 1 -41.45 27.58 41.93
C GLU A 1 -40.43 27.07 42.96
N PRO A 2 -39.70 25.99 42.67
CA PRO A 2 -38.44 25.67 43.35
C PRO A 2 -37.26 25.64 42.36
N PRO A 3 -36.01 25.83 42.82
CA PRO A 3 -34.88 26.13 41.96
C PRO A 3 -34.22 24.89 41.34
N SER A 4 -33.52 25.15 40.24
CA SER A 4 -32.76 24.24 39.40
C SER A 4 -31.48 23.72 40.07
N HIS A 5 -31.24 22.41 39.96
CA HIS A 5 -29.94 21.81 40.23
C HIS A 5 -29.34 21.28 38.93
N SER A 6 -28.19 21.84 38.54
CA SER A 6 -27.30 21.27 37.52
C SER A 6 -26.23 20.42 38.22
N PRO A 7 -25.82 19.25 37.69
CA PRO A 7 -24.71 18.52 38.25
C PRO A 7 -23.38 19.06 37.73
N ALA A 8 -22.46 19.34 38.65
CA ALA A 8 -21.09 19.75 38.40
C ALA A 8 -20.30 18.63 37.68
N LYS A 9 -19.58 18.99 36.61
CA LYS A 9 -18.60 18.11 35.95
C LYS A 9 -17.25 18.21 36.68
N THR A 10 -16.84 17.13 37.33
CA THR A 10 -15.50 16.99 37.91
C THR A 10 -14.48 16.74 36.80
N LYS A 11 -13.52 17.66 36.64
CA LYS A 11 -12.44 17.59 35.65
C LYS A 11 -11.30 16.75 36.22
N LEU A 12 -11.16 15.49 35.81
CA LEU A 12 -9.95 14.70 36.11
C LEU A 12 -8.81 15.21 35.24
N THR A 13 -7.75 15.69 35.88
CA THR A 13 -6.50 16.10 35.23
C THR A 13 -5.56 14.89 35.26
N ILE A 14 -5.31 14.27 34.12
CA ILE A 14 -4.27 13.25 33.97
C ILE A 14 -3.04 13.93 33.40
N VAL A 15 -1.96 13.89 34.17
CA VAL A 15 -0.64 14.42 33.82
C VAL A 15 -0.03 13.54 32.72
N SER A 16 0.25 14.13 31.57
CA SER A 16 0.88 13.46 30.43
C SER A 16 2.38 13.32 30.65
N SER A 17 2.87 12.08 30.73
CA SER A 17 4.29 11.75 30.70
C SER A 17 4.80 11.87 29.27
N LYS A 18 5.75 12.79 29.05
CA LYS A 18 6.41 13.03 27.77
C LYS A 18 7.15 11.77 27.30
N THR A 19 6.76 11.23 26.15
CA THR A 19 7.59 10.28 25.38
C THR A 19 8.29 11.08 24.30
N LEU A 20 9.62 11.12 24.35
CA LEU A 20 10.47 11.69 23.31
C LEU A 20 10.28 10.89 22.01
N CYS A 21 9.85 11.56 20.95
CA CYS A 21 9.92 11.01 19.59
C CYS A 21 11.39 11.03 19.15
N VAL A 22 11.88 9.89 18.67
CA VAL A 22 13.17 9.76 17.99
C VAL A 22 12.92 10.12 16.52
N ASP A 23 13.51 11.23 16.07
CA ASP A 23 13.52 11.60 14.66
C ASP A 23 14.22 10.51 13.84
N CYS A 24 13.53 9.98 12.83
CA CYS A 24 14.09 9.00 11.90
C CYS A 24 14.41 9.71 10.57
N ASP A 25 15.67 10.11 10.42
CA ASP A 25 16.26 10.78 9.25
C ASP A 25 16.49 9.82 8.06
N GLU A 26 15.44 9.16 7.56
CA GLU A 26 15.53 8.37 6.31
C GLU A 26 14.38 8.65 5.32
N CYS A 27 14.08 9.93 5.09
CA CYS A 27 13.14 10.35 4.04
C CYS A 27 13.74 11.29 2.99
N VAL A 28 15.07 11.50 2.93
CA VAL A 28 15.69 12.47 2.01
C VAL A 28 16.47 11.80 0.89
N VAL A 29 15.82 11.03 0.00
CA VAL A 29 16.45 10.68 -1.29
C VAL A 29 15.43 10.58 -2.43
N PHE A 30 14.68 11.64 -2.73
CA PHE A 30 14.17 11.84 -4.11
C PHE A 30 14.01 13.34 -4.40
N SER A 31 15.14 14.00 -4.67
CA SER A 31 15.15 15.31 -5.32
C SER A 31 16.19 15.28 -6.44
N LYS A 32 15.72 15.18 -7.68
CA LYS A 32 16.56 15.38 -8.87
C LYS A 32 17.01 16.85 -8.90
N LYS A 33 18.29 17.12 -8.66
CA LYS A 33 18.89 18.43 -8.94
C LYS A 33 19.02 18.60 -10.47
N LYS A 34 18.56 19.75 -10.96
CA LYS A 34 18.83 20.26 -12.31
C LYS A 34 20.33 20.57 -12.45
N VAL A 35 20.92 20.14 -13.56
CA VAL A 35 22.30 20.47 -13.97
C VAL A 35 22.35 21.89 -14.53
N PRO A 36 23.45 22.62 -14.27
CA PRO A 36 24.10 23.33 -15.35
C PRO A 36 25.59 22.98 -15.46
N VAL A 37 26.09 23.08 -16.69
CA VAL A 37 27.45 22.74 -17.16
C VAL A 37 28.42 23.91 -16.91
N LYS A 38 29.62 23.66 -16.34
CA LYS A 38 30.94 23.96 -16.95
C LYS A 38 32.18 23.80 -16.03
N ASP A 39 33.19 23.18 -16.64
CA ASP A 39 34.66 23.41 -16.62
C ASP A 39 35.55 23.26 -15.35
N SER A 40 36.39 22.20 -15.43
CA SER A 40 37.86 22.19 -15.30
C SER A 40 38.60 21.93 -13.97
N ASN A 41 39.56 20.98 -14.08
CA ASN A 41 40.84 20.77 -13.39
C ASN A 41 40.89 20.08 -12.00
N ASP A 42 41.55 18.90 -11.97
CA ASP A 42 42.04 18.12 -10.83
C ASP A 42 43.24 18.80 -10.07
N PRO A 43 43.91 18.16 -9.09
CA PRO A 43 43.56 17.84 -7.68
C PRO A 43 44.65 18.41 -6.70
N PRO A 44 44.75 18.05 -5.39
CA PRO A 44 45.61 16.89 -5.01
C PRO A 44 45.35 16.16 -3.65
N ILE A 45 45.64 14.85 -3.66
CA ILE A 45 46.50 14.03 -2.77
C ILE A 45 46.61 14.34 -1.26
N SER A 46 46.37 13.31 -0.42
CA SER A 46 47.13 12.97 0.81
C SER A 46 46.51 11.70 1.46
N THR A 47 46.94 10.48 1.13
CA THR A 47 48.04 9.67 1.72
C THR A 47 47.67 8.74 2.89
N PHE A 48 47.88 7.44 2.63
CA PHE A 48 48.39 6.34 3.48
C PHE A 48 47.51 5.68 4.57
N HIS A 49 47.00 4.49 4.21
CA HIS A 49 47.02 3.20 4.97
C HIS A 49 48.46 2.83 5.42
N PRO A 50 48.76 1.85 6.32
CA PRO A 50 48.13 0.53 6.51
C PRO A 50 48.15 0.00 7.98
N GLU A 51 47.64 -1.18 8.36
CA GLU A 51 48.15 -2.56 8.19
C GLU A 51 47.28 -3.41 9.20
N CYS A 52 47.01 -4.71 9.14
CA CYS A 52 47.47 -5.85 8.33
C CYS A 52 46.55 -7.06 8.67
N GLU A 53 46.13 -7.83 7.66
CA GLU A 53 46.17 -9.30 7.48
C GLU A 53 46.05 -10.24 8.72
N ASP A 54 45.55 -11.47 8.69
CA ASP A 54 44.89 -12.36 7.74
C ASP A 54 44.48 -13.60 8.56
N LYS A 55 43.42 -14.33 8.16
CA LYS A 55 43.54 -15.79 7.93
C LYS A 55 42.27 -16.40 7.37
N MET A 56 42.44 -16.83 6.12
CA MET A 56 41.62 -17.72 5.32
C MET A 56 41.34 -19.05 6.04
N LYS A 57 40.07 -19.46 6.08
CA LYS A 57 39.66 -20.87 6.06
C LYS A 57 38.49 -21.01 5.09
N SER A 58 38.78 -21.70 3.99
CA SER A 58 37.84 -22.20 3.00
C SER A 58 37.00 -23.34 3.57
N SER A 59 35.68 -23.27 3.39
CA SER A 59 34.83 -24.43 3.18
C SER A 59 33.67 -24.01 2.29
N ASP A 60 33.63 -24.60 1.09
CA ASP A 60 32.51 -24.58 0.19
C ASP A 60 31.29 -25.23 0.83
N THR A 61 30.23 -24.44 1.05
CA THR A 61 28.85 -24.91 1.06
C THR A 61 28.00 -23.83 0.42
N VAL A 62 27.62 -24.09 -0.82
CA VAL A 62 26.46 -23.49 -1.47
C VAL A 62 25.22 -23.94 -0.68
N GLU A 63 24.23 -23.05 -0.61
CA GLU A 63 22.84 -23.24 -0.17
C GLU A 63 22.49 -22.85 1.28
N GLU A 64 21.44 -22.02 1.35
CA GLU A 64 20.59 -21.70 2.50
C GLU A 64 20.99 -20.56 3.45
N GLN A 65 21.13 -19.35 2.90
CA GLN A 65 20.80 -18.12 3.63
C GLN A 65 19.84 -17.27 2.80
N GLY A 66 18.54 -17.35 3.13
CA GLY A 66 17.56 -16.44 2.52
C GLY A 66 16.10 -16.88 2.52
N ASN A 67 15.61 -17.72 3.45
CA ASN A 67 14.17 -17.93 3.60
C ASN A 67 13.57 -16.98 4.64
N PHE A 68 13.74 -15.66 4.43
CA PHE A 68 12.93 -14.67 5.12
C PHE A 68 11.54 -14.66 4.48
N HIS A 69 10.68 -15.55 4.98
CA HIS A 69 9.22 -15.66 4.78
C HIS A 69 8.68 -14.71 3.70
N LEU A 70 8.59 -15.16 2.44
CA LEU A 70 7.92 -14.40 1.39
C LEU A 70 6.39 -14.40 1.61
N HIS A 71 5.65 -13.47 1.00
CA HIS A 71 4.20 -13.64 0.93
C HIS A 71 3.90 -14.96 0.22
N SER A 72 3.02 -15.77 0.79
CA SER A 72 2.49 -16.99 0.16
C SER A 72 1.05 -16.78 -0.27
N VAL A 73 0.59 -17.59 -1.22
CA VAL A 73 -0.81 -17.60 -1.64
C VAL A 73 -1.39 -19.00 -1.48
N ILE A 74 -2.64 -19.06 -1.04
CA ILE A 74 -3.40 -20.30 -0.89
C ILE A 74 -4.66 -20.16 -1.73
N GLN A 75 -4.84 -21.04 -2.71
CA GLN A 75 -6.08 -21.11 -3.47
C GLN A 75 -7.20 -21.63 -2.56
N LEU A 76 -8.33 -20.92 -2.56
CA LEU A 76 -9.51 -21.34 -1.81
C LEU A 76 -10.34 -22.31 -2.66
N GLU A 77 -10.95 -23.28 -2.00
CA GLU A 77 -11.94 -24.17 -2.62
C GLU A 77 -13.23 -23.39 -2.89
N ARG A 78 -14.00 -23.78 -3.92
CA ARG A 78 -15.23 -23.05 -4.28
C ARG A 78 -16.29 -23.11 -3.18
N GLU A 79 -16.23 -24.14 -2.37
CA GLU A 79 -17.16 -24.38 -1.29
C GLU A 79 -16.81 -23.57 -0.02
N ASP A 80 -15.59 -23.03 0.07
CA ASP A 80 -15.10 -22.21 1.17
C ASP A 80 -15.96 -20.96 1.36
N SER A 81 -16.30 -20.65 2.62
CA SER A 81 -17.14 -19.50 2.94
C SER A 81 -16.49 -18.18 2.58
N SER A 82 -15.17 -18.07 2.71
CA SER A 82 -14.42 -16.88 2.29
C SER A 82 -14.46 -16.75 0.78
N SER A 83 -14.26 -17.83 0.02
CA SER A 83 -14.38 -17.79 -1.45
C SER A 83 -15.73 -17.24 -1.89
N LYS A 84 -16.83 -17.76 -1.33
CA LYS A 84 -18.19 -17.29 -1.65
C LYS A 84 -18.40 -15.81 -1.32
N ILE A 85 -17.91 -15.34 -0.18
CA ILE A 85 -18.00 -13.92 0.19
C ILE A 85 -17.18 -13.06 -0.79
N ILE A 86 -15.96 -13.48 -1.13
CA ILE A 86 -15.12 -12.73 -2.07
C ILE A 86 -15.75 -12.70 -3.46
N GLU A 87 -16.30 -13.81 -3.93
CA GLU A 87 -17.05 -13.89 -5.18
C GLU A 87 -18.22 -12.91 -5.16
N GLN A 88 -19.02 -12.86 -4.10
CA GLN A 88 -20.13 -11.91 -3.96
C GLN A 88 -19.69 -10.44 -3.95
N ILE A 89 -18.60 -10.11 -3.25
CA ILE A 89 -18.04 -8.74 -3.24
C ILE A 89 -17.53 -8.37 -4.65
N CYS A 90 -17.01 -9.35 -5.39
CA CYS A 90 -16.41 -9.15 -6.71
C CYS A 90 -17.40 -9.20 -7.89
N GLU A 91 -18.54 -9.89 -7.75
CA GLU A 91 -19.46 -10.18 -8.85
C GLU A 91 -20.06 -8.90 -9.43
N GLY A 92 -20.50 -7.94 -8.60
CA GLY A 92 -21.03 -6.65 -9.09
C GLY A 92 -21.92 -6.78 -10.34
N ASN A 93 -21.93 -5.77 -11.22
CA ASN A 93 -22.51 -5.90 -12.57
C ASN A 93 -21.48 -6.42 -13.60
N PHE A 94 -20.45 -7.13 -13.14
CA PHE A 94 -19.33 -7.57 -13.96
C PHE A 94 -19.68 -8.93 -14.60
N ARG A 95 -19.50 -9.06 -15.91
CA ARG A 95 -19.98 -10.25 -16.67
C ARG A 95 -18.96 -11.38 -16.68
N GLU A 96 -17.73 -11.09 -16.28
CA GLU A 96 -16.60 -11.98 -16.41
C GLU A 96 -16.52 -12.95 -15.24
N LYS A 97 -16.37 -14.22 -15.56
CA LYS A 97 -16.41 -15.30 -14.56
C LYS A 97 -15.10 -15.35 -13.78
N ILE A 98 -15.21 -15.44 -12.46
CA ILE A 98 -14.08 -15.69 -11.58
C ILE A 98 -13.54 -17.10 -11.86
N GLU A 99 -12.25 -17.19 -12.21
CA GLU A 99 -11.51 -18.44 -12.40
C GLU A 99 -11.21 -19.07 -11.03
N CYS A 100 -10.67 -18.27 -10.11
CA CYS A 100 -10.36 -18.69 -8.75
C CYS A 100 -10.12 -17.49 -7.80
N VAL A 101 -10.23 -17.78 -6.51
CA VAL A 101 -9.88 -16.88 -5.41
C VAL A 101 -8.69 -17.45 -4.66
N LEU A 102 -7.67 -16.62 -4.41
CA LEU A 102 -6.52 -16.96 -3.59
C LEU A 102 -6.47 -16.05 -2.37
N ARG A 103 -6.27 -16.63 -1.20
CA ARG A 103 -5.92 -15.89 0.02
C ARG A 103 -4.43 -15.55 -0.01
N VAL A 104 -4.13 -14.29 0.21
CA VAL A 104 -2.76 -13.82 0.42
C VAL A 104 -2.42 -13.99 1.89
N GLN A 105 -1.29 -14.64 2.16
CA GLN A 105 -0.70 -14.70 3.48
C GLN A 105 0.40 -13.66 3.56
N SER A 106 0.09 -12.56 4.25
CA SER A 106 1.03 -11.45 4.43
C SER A 106 2.17 -11.83 5.36
N LYS A 107 3.37 -11.33 5.03
CA LYS A 107 4.50 -11.40 5.95
C LYS A 107 4.17 -10.64 7.24
N GLN A 108 4.71 -11.09 8.36
CA GLN A 108 4.56 -10.39 9.63
C GLN A 108 5.07 -8.94 9.54
N GLU A 109 6.18 -8.71 8.84
CA GLU A 109 6.74 -7.37 8.60
C GLU A 109 5.77 -6.46 7.82
N THR A 110 5.20 -6.93 6.72
CA THR A 110 4.19 -6.17 5.94
C THR A 110 2.98 -5.83 6.79
N PHE A 111 2.51 -6.79 7.59
CA PHE A 111 1.38 -6.57 8.49
C PHE A 111 1.72 -5.56 9.59
N ALA A 112 2.93 -5.62 10.15
CA ALA A 112 3.40 -4.65 11.14
C ALA A 112 3.46 -3.23 10.57
N TRP A 113 4.04 -3.04 9.37
CA TRP A 113 4.05 -1.73 8.70
C TRP A 113 2.64 -1.20 8.40
N TYR A 114 1.70 -2.09 8.05
CA TYR A 114 0.31 -1.70 7.84
C TYR A 114 -0.34 -1.18 9.14
N GLU A 115 -0.12 -1.87 10.26
CA GLU A 115 -0.62 -1.46 11.58
C GLU A 115 0.06 -0.18 12.08
N GLU A 116 1.36 0.01 11.80
CA GLU A 116 2.05 1.28 12.06
C GLU A 116 1.43 2.44 11.26
N CYS A 117 1.03 2.22 10.00
CA CYS A 117 0.32 3.24 9.24
C CYS A 117 -1.02 3.62 9.88
N ARG A 118 -1.77 2.64 10.41
CA ARG A 118 -3.01 2.89 11.17
C ARG A 118 -2.74 3.76 12.39
N GLU A 119 -1.70 3.44 13.16
CA GLU A 119 -1.34 4.19 14.35
C GLU A 119 -0.88 5.61 14.04
N LEU A 120 -0.09 5.80 12.97
CA LEU A 120 0.33 7.13 12.52
C LEU A 120 -0.87 8.02 12.15
N VAL A 121 -1.86 7.46 11.44
CA VAL A 121 -3.10 8.18 11.12
C VAL A 121 -3.87 8.55 12.39
N ARG A 122 -3.95 7.62 13.36
CA ARG A 122 -4.62 7.84 14.65
C ARG A 122 -3.98 9.01 15.40
N VAL A 123 -2.66 8.98 15.60
CA VAL A 123 -1.90 10.03 16.29
C VAL A 123 -2.01 11.37 15.57
N LYS A 124 -1.92 11.40 14.22
CA LYS A 124 -2.15 12.63 13.46
C LYS A 124 -3.54 13.20 13.72
N ALA A 125 -4.58 12.35 13.74
CA ALA A 125 -5.96 12.77 13.95
C ALA A 125 -6.23 13.31 15.36
N GLU A 126 -5.52 12.84 16.39
CA GLU A 126 -5.64 13.35 17.77
C GLU A 126 -5.14 14.80 17.92
N ASN A 127 -4.21 15.20 17.06
CA ASN A 127 -3.57 16.52 17.12
C ASN A 127 -4.31 17.59 16.28
N LEU A 128 -5.43 17.23 15.65
CA LEU A 128 -6.19 18.16 14.80
C LEU A 128 -7.35 18.79 15.57
N GLU A 129 -7.65 20.04 15.24
CA GLU A 129 -8.82 20.75 15.80
C GLU A 129 -10.15 20.16 15.29
N LYS A 130 -10.14 19.60 14.08
CA LYS A 130 -11.31 18.97 13.46
C LYS A 130 -11.28 17.47 13.70
N GLU A 131 -12.31 16.95 14.36
CA GLU A 131 -12.44 15.52 14.61
C GLU A 131 -12.64 14.73 13.32
N HIS A 132 -11.88 13.64 13.18
CA HIS A 132 -12.05 12.62 12.16
C HIS A 132 -12.29 11.27 12.84
N PRO A 133 -13.52 10.95 13.30
CA PRO A 133 -13.78 9.82 14.19
C PRO A 133 -13.29 8.48 13.62
N ARG A 134 -13.44 8.26 12.31
CA ARG A 134 -12.93 7.04 11.67
C ARG A 134 -11.40 6.94 11.70
N CYS A 135 -10.69 8.05 11.53
CA CYS A 135 -9.22 8.04 11.63
C CYS A 135 -8.75 7.65 13.04
N LEU A 136 -9.49 8.07 14.08
CA LEU A 136 -9.18 7.74 15.48
C LEU A 136 -9.52 6.29 15.85
N VAL A 137 -10.53 5.69 15.21
CA VAL A 137 -11.01 4.35 15.56
C VAL A 137 -10.27 3.25 14.79
N ASP A 138 -10.18 3.37 13.47
CA ASP A 138 -9.66 2.30 12.60
C ASP A 138 -8.65 2.79 11.55
N GLY A 139 -8.23 4.06 11.63
CA GLY A 139 -7.40 4.70 10.60
C GLY A 139 -8.17 5.05 9.32
N ASN A 140 -9.50 5.14 9.41
CA ASN A 140 -10.40 5.23 8.27
C ASN A 140 -10.19 4.07 7.30
N GLU A 141 -10.26 2.86 7.84
CA GLU A 141 -9.99 1.65 7.07
C GLU A 141 -11.08 1.40 6.01
N LEU A 142 -10.66 1.15 4.78
CA LEU A 142 -11.53 0.86 3.64
C LEU A 142 -11.14 -0.47 3.01
N LEU A 143 -12.15 -1.21 2.56
CA LEU A 143 -11.96 -2.32 1.65
C LEU A 143 -11.93 -1.78 0.22
N ARG A 144 -10.84 -2.02 -0.52
CA ARG A 144 -10.62 -1.45 -1.86
C ARG A 144 -10.04 -2.48 -2.82
N PHE A 145 -10.21 -2.26 -4.12
CA PHE A 145 -9.69 -3.11 -5.18
C PHE A 145 -8.48 -2.48 -5.87
N HIS A 146 -7.45 -3.28 -6.15
CA HIS A 146 -6.31 -2.88 -6.97
C HIS A 146 -6.19 -3.78 -8.19
N GLY A 147 -6.23 -3.20 -9.38
CA GLY A 147 -6.11 -3.93 -10.64
C GLY A 147 -4.64 -4.19 -10.96
N THR A 148 -4.29 -5.43 -11.29
CA THR A 148 -2.92 -5.80 -11.66
C THR A 148 -2.90 -6.93 -12.69
N THR A 149 -1.69 -7.33 -13.09
CA THR A 149 -1.47 -8.34 -14.13
C THR A 149 -0.78 -9.58 -13.57
N LEU A 150 -1.11 -10.72 -14.15
CA LEU A 150 -0.52 -12.01 -13.84
C LEU A 150 0.10 -12.59 -15.12
N ALA A 151 1.43 -12.76 -15.11
CA ALA A 151 2.19 -13.26 -16.26
C ALA A 151 2.67 -14.70 -16.07
N CYS A 152 2.54 -15.27 -14.87
CA CYS A 152 2.86 -16.67 -14.60
C CYS A 152 1.60 -17.53 -14.44
N SER A 153 1.81 -18.83 -14.32
CA SER A 153 0.77 -19.84 -14.10
C SER A 153 0.35 -19.96 -12.63
N LEU A 154 0.44 -18.88 -11.85
CA LEU A 154 -0.11 -18.87 -10.49
C LEU A 154 -1.60 -19.25 -10.58
N ALA A 155 -2.02 -20.18 -9.71
CA ALA A 155 -3.35 -20.80 -9.68
C ALA A 155 -3.69 -21.80 -10.82
N SER A 156 -2.79 -22.04 -11.79
CA SER A 156 -3.05 -23.02 -12.86
C SER A 156 -2.76 -24.46 -12.44
N ASN A 157 -1.88 -24.67 -11.45
CA ASN A 157 -1.55 -25.99 -10.90
C ASN A 157 -1.61 -25.92 -9.37
N ALA A 158 -2.30 -26.86 -8.73
CA ALA A 158 -2.53 -26.92 -7.27
C ALA A 158 -1.24 -27.00 -6.42
N SER A 159 -0.07 -27.09 -7.03
CA SER A 159 1.21 -27.41 -6.37
C SER A 159 2.23 -26.27 -6.33
N SER A 160 2.00 -25.14 -7.00
CA SER A 160 2.98 -24.03 -6.99
C SER A 160 2.37 -22.74 -6.44
N SER A 161 2.54 -22.55 -5.14
CA SER A 161 2.33 -21.28 -4.42
C SER A 161 3.54 -20.33 -4.53
N THR A 162 4.56 -20.71 -5.32
CA THR A 162 5.82 -19.98 -5.42
C THR A 162 5.68 -18.79 -6.36
N LEU A 163 6.08 -17.62 -5.88
CA LEU A 163 6.06 -16.38 -6.65
C LEU A 163 7.17 -16.36 -7.71
N CYS A 164 6.82 -16.12 -8.99
CA CYS A 164 7.80 -16.01 -10.07
C CYS A 164 8.67 -14.74 -9.96
N THR A 165 9.77 -14.68 -10.70
CA THR A 165 10.70 -13.53 -10.75
C THR A 165 10.47 -12.63 -11.97
N LEU A 166 9.40 -12.84 -12.74
CA LEU A 166 9.13 -12.04 -13.94
C LEU A 166 8.74 -10.61 -13.56
N ASP A 167 9.47 -9.62 -14.07
CA ASP A 167 9.18 -8.18 -13.87
C ASP A 167 7.80 -7.78 -14.40
N GLN A 168 7.33 -8.50 -15.42
CA GLN A 168 6.03 -8.27 -16.04
C GLN A 168 4.86 -8.90 -15.25
N CYS A 169 5.14 -9.63 -14.17
CA CYS A 169 4.12 -10.24 -13.33
C CYS A 169 3.77 -9.32 -12.15
N GLY A 170 2.81 -8.41 -12.36
CA GLY A 170 2.39 -7.44 -11.35
C GLY A 170 2.03 -8.06 -9.99
N VAL A 171 1.32 -9.19 -9.98
CA VAL A 171 1.01 -9.93 -8.74
C VAL A 171 2.27 -10.32 -7.98
N CYS A 172 3.19 -11.04 -8.61
CA CYS A 172 4.39 -11.53 -7.94
C CYS A 172 5.31 -10.38 -7.50
N GLN A 173 5.38 -9.30 -8.29
CA GLN A 173 6.14 -8.11 -7.93
C GLN A 173 5.57 -7.44 -6.68
N ILE A 174 4.24 -7.24 -6.60
CA ILE A 174 3.58 -6.68 -5.43
C ILE A 174 3.79 -7.57 -4.20
N LEU A 175 3.62 -8.88 -4.35
CA LEU A 175 3.79 -9.82 -3.23
C LEU A 175 5.24 -9.96 -2.76
N LYS A 176 6.23 -9.71 -3.62
CA LYS A 176 7.66 -9.76 -3.22
C LYS A 176 8.15 -8.46 -2.61
N HIS A 177 7.74 -7.34 -3.18
CA HIS A 177 8.39 -6.04 -2.93
C HIS A 177 7.43 -4.96 -2.41
N GLY A 178 6.13 -5.27 -2.32
CA GLY A 178 5.09 -4.33 -1.93
C GLY A 178 4.50 -3.57 -3.11
N PHE A 179 3.50 -2.74 -2.83
CA PHE A 179 2.91 -1.88 -3.85
C PHE A 179 3.90 -0.79 -4.29
N TYR A 180 3.92 -0.52 -5.60
CA TYR A 180 4.76 0.51 -6.18
C TYR A 180 3.93 1.74 -6.53
N SER A 181 4.46 2.92 -6.24
CA SER A 181 3.90 4.21 -6.68
C SER A 181 4.29 4.46 -8.14
N ASN A 182 3.69 3.73 -9.07
CA ASN A 182 4.02 3.90 -10.48
C ASN A 182 3.22 5.07 -11.08
N GLN A 183 3.98 6.03 -11.64
CA GLN A 183 3.52 7.14 -12.48
C GLN A 183 2.77 8.23 -11.69
N GLU A 184 2.88 9.48 -12.12
CA GLU A 184 2.05 10.58 -11.61
C GLU A 184 0.57 10.23 -11.85
N LEU A 185 -0.09 9.66 -10.85
CA LEU A 185 -1.41 9.05 -11.00
C LEU A 185 -2.49 10.13 -11.15
N PHE A 186 -2.30 11.26 -10.48
CA PHE A 186 -3.23 12.38 -10.43
C PHE A 186 -2.52 13.64 -9.91
N HIS A 187 -2.50 14.74 -10.67
CA HIS A 187 -1.88 16.02 -10.28
C HIS A 187 -0.44 15.93 -9.75
N GLY A 188 0.40 15.05 -10.31
CA GLY A 188 1.79 14.87 -9.85
C GLY A 188 1.95 14.06 -8.55
N ALA A 189 0.86 13.62 -7.92
CA ALA A 189 0.93 12.79 -6.73
C ALA A 189 1.32 11.34 -7.07
N LEU A 190 2.25 10.81 -6.26
CA LEU A 190 2.69 9.42 -6.31
C LEU A 190 1.95 8.63 -5.22
N GLY A 191 1.42 7.46 -5.57
CA GLY A 191 0.72 6.61 -4.61
C GLY A 191 0.19 5.32 -5.23
N VAL A 192 -0.69 4.63 -4.50
CA VAL A 192 -1.35 3.41 -4.97
C VAL A 192 -2.79 3.74 -5.34
N CYS A 193 -3.13 3.56 -6.61
CA CYS A 193 -4.51 3.72 -7.08
C CYS A 193 -5.35 2.49 -6.70
N THR A 194 -6.48 2.74 -6.05
CA THR A 194 -7.46 1.71 -5.67
C THR A 194 -8.86 2.14 -6.09
N SER A 195 -9.75 1.16 -6.32
CA SER A 195 -11.12 1.36 -6.80
C SER A 195 -12.15 0.82 -5.81
N SER A 196 -13.37 1.35 -5.83
CA SER A 196 -14.49 0.81 -5.01
C SER A 196 -15.07 -0.49 -5.57
N THR A 197 -14.84 -0.80 -6.85
CA THR A 197 -15.33 -2.04 -7.49
C THR A 197 -14.23 -2.79 -8.25
N SER A 198 -14.38 -4.11 -8.30
CA SER A 198 -13.55 -5.03 -9.08
C SER A 198 -13.52 -4.67 -10.57
N ALA A 199 -14.70 -4.44 -11.18
CA ALA A 199 -14.83 -4.05 -12.58
C ALA A 199 -14.00 -2.80 -12.91
N LYS A 200 -14.12 -1.76 -12.08
CA LYS A 200 -13.39 -0.52 -12.27
C LYS A 200 -11.88 -0.71 -12.13
N ALA A 201 -11.44 -1.54 -11.17
CA ALA A 201 -10.04 -1.92 -11.03
C ALA A 201 -9.50 -2.68 -12.26
N ILE A 202 -10.29 -3.58 -12.87
CA ILE A 202 -9.86 -4.31 -14.08
C ILE A 202 -9.76 -3.39 -15.29
N HIS A 203 -10.73 -2.49 -15.46
CA HIS A 203 -10.76 -1.54 -16.56
C HIS A 203 -9.65 -0.49 -16.47
N SER A 204 -9.16 -0.16 -15.26
CA SER A 204 -8.05 0.78 -15.08
C SER A 204 -6.67 0.19 -15.39
N ILE A 205 -6.55 -1.13 -15.58
CA ILE A 205 -5.30 -1.78 -15.97
C ILE A 205 -4.92 -1.35 -17.38
N SER A 206 -3.90 -0.51 -17.47
CA SER A 206 -3.28 -0.08 -18.73
C SER A 206 -2.22 -1.10 -19.15
N LEU A 207 -2.48 -1.84 -20.23
CA LEU A 207 -1.52 -2.77 -20.82
C LEU A 207 -0.81 -2.07 -21.99
N PRO A 208 0.54 -2.08 -22.06
CA PRO A 208 1.22 -1.69 -23.28
C PRO A 208 0.79 -2.62 -24.41
N ASN A 209 0.72 -2.09 -25.63
CA ASN A 209 0.16 -2.72 -26.83
C ASN A 209 0.95 -3.97 -27.33
N ASN A 210 1.82 -4.55 -26.50
CA ASN A 210 2.68 -5.66 -26.85
C ASN A 210 2.06 -7.01 -26.43
N LYS A 211 2.10 -7.96 -27.37
CA LYS A 211 1.24 -9.15 -27.52
C LYS A 211 1.47 -10.29 -26.52
N SER A 212 2.04 -10.04 -25.34
CA SER A 212 2.00 -11.06 -24.28
C SER A 212 0.60 -11.06 -23.67
N VAL A 213 -0.17 -12.14 -23.85
CA VAL A 213 -1.46 -12.33 -23.19
C VAL A 213 -1.21 -12.39 -21.68
N ARG A 214 -1.39 -11.26 -20.98
CA ARG A 214 -1.35 -11.21 -19.52
C ARG A 214 -2.76 -11.33 -19.00
N ARG A 215 -2.97 -12.23 -18.04
CA ARG A 215 -4.27 -12.30 -17.34
C ARG A 215 -4.41 -11.05 -16.49
N LYS A 216 -5.54 -10.34 -16.60
CA LYS A 216 -5.87 -9.29 -15.64
C LYS A 216 -6.48 -9.94 -14.40
N CYS A 217 -6.16 -9.37 -13.26
CA CYS A 217 -6.62 -9.86 -11.98
C CYS A 217 -6.78 -8.67 -11.03
N VAL A 218 -7.48 -8.91 -9.92
CA VAL A 218 -7.75 -7.88 -8.92
C VAL A 218 -7.30 -8.37 -7.56
N MET A 219 -6.62 -7.49 -6.83
CA MET A 219 -6.36 -7.68 -5.41
C MET A 219 -7.44 -6.97 -4.59
N LEU A 220 -8.08 -7.70 -3.69
CA LEU A 220 -8.91 -7.11 -2.64
C LEU A 220 -8.00 -6.76 -1.46
N CYS A 221 -7.97 -5.48 -1.12
CA CYS A 221 -7.02 -4.90 -0.17
C CYS A 221 -7.76 -4.25 1.00
N ARG A 222 -7.17 -4.39 2.19
CA ARG A 222 -7.46 -3.51 3.33
C ARG A 222 -6.58 -2.26 3.19
N VAL A 223 -7.18 -1.08 3.33
CA VAL A 223 -6.52 0.20 3.08
C VAL A 223 -6.74 1.13 4.27
N ILE A 224 -5.67 1.61 4.89
CA ILE A 224 -5.74 2.74 5.82
C ILE A 224 -5.83 4.01 4.99
N ALA A 225 -7.05 4.53 4.79
CA ALA A 225 -7.26 5.68 3.93
C ALA A 225 -6.90 7.01 4.61
N GLY A 226 -6.91 7.04 5.95
CA GLY A 226 -6.64 8.22 6.75
C GLY A 226 -7.48 9.43 6.34
N ARG A 227 -6.87 10.60 6.35
CA ARG A 227 -7.53 11.82 5.88
C ARG A 227 -7.55 11.86 4.36
N ILE A 228 -8.75 11.96 3.80
CA ILE A 228 -8.98 11.99 2.36
C ILE A 228 -9.24 13.43 1.92
N HIS A 229 -8.43 13.93 0.99
CA HIS A 229 -8.70 15.20 0.30
C HIS A 229 -9.42 14.94 -1.03
N ASN A 230 -10.33 15.85 -1.39
CA ASN A 230 -11.04 15.80 -2.66
C ASN A 230 -10.68 17.00 -3.56
N PRO A 231 -9.61 16.89 -4.36
CA PRO A 231 -9.19 17.94 -5.29
C PRO A 231 -10.25 18.31 -6.35
N LEU A 232 -11.28 17.47 -6.55
CA LEU A 232 -12.34 17.73 -7.52
C LEU A 232 -13.39 18.73 -7.01
N GLN A 233 -13.43 18.98 -5.71
CA GLN A 233 -14.41 19.89 -5.06
C GLN A 233 -13.73 21.04 -4.32
N GLU A 234 -12.49 20.86 -3.85
CA GLU A 234 -11.74 21.84 -3.08
C GLU A 234 -10.70 22.51 -4.00
N ILE A 235 -10.93 23.77 -4.38
CA ILE A 235 -10.05 24.59 -5.24
C ILE A 235 -8.92 25.24 -4.41
N GLU A 236 -8.99 25.18 -3.08
CA GLU A 236 -7.99 25.80 -2.21
C GLU A 236 -6.61 25.17 -2.40
N GLU A 237 -5.59 26.03 -2.51
CA GLU A 237 -4.20 25.62 -2.48
C GLU A 237 -3.97 24.76 -1.23
N ILE A 238 -3.36 23.59 -1.42
CA ILE A 238 -3.03 22.60 -0.40
C ILE A 238 -2.12 23.27 0.65
N THR A 239 -2.72 23.93 1.63
CA THR A 239 -2.03 24.53 2.77
C THR A 239 -1.88 23.51 3.90
N ASP A 240 -2.78 22.53 3.98
CA ASP A 240 -2.64 21.33 4.82
C ASP A 240 -2.11 20.16 3.97
N THR A 241 -0.80 19.94 4.01
CA THR A 241 -0.14 18.82 3.31
C THR A 241 -0.29 17.47 4.01
N GLY A 242 -1.10 17.38 5.08
CA GLY A 242 -1.12 16.19 5.93
C GLY A 242 -2.16 15.13 5.57
N PHE A 243 -2.74 15.15 4.38
CA PHE A 243 -3.66 14.10 3.91
C PHE A 243 -2.93 12.79 3.67
N ASP A 244 -3.63 11.67 3.84
CA ASP A 244 -3.08 10.33 3.64
C ASP A 244 -3.55 9.71 2.31
N SER A 245 -4.67 10.20 1.76
CA SER A 245 -5.20 9.79 0.46
C SER A 245 -5.87 10.92 -0.32
N LEU A 246 -5.96 10.77 -1.65
CA LEU A 246 -6.58 11.71 -2.58
C LEU A 246 -7.70 11.05 -3.37
N VAL A 247 -8.84 11.72 -3.51
CA VAL A 247 -9.89 11.32 -4.45
C VAL A 247 -9.41 11.56 -5.87
N LYS A 248 -9.33 10.50 -6.66
CA LYS A 248 -9.03 10.57 -8.10
C LYS A 248 -10.31 10.66 -8.93
N LYS A 249 -11.37 9.96 -8.49
CA LYS A 249 -12.66 9.95 -9.19
C LYS A 249 -13.81 9.69 -8.23
N MET A 250 -14.90 10.42 -8.39
CA MET A 250 -16.19 10.18 -7.73
C MET A 250 -17.16 9.46 -8.67
N ARG A 251 -18.01 8.60 -8.12
CA ARG A 251 -19.23 8.11 -8.75
C ARG A 251 -20.40 8.96 -8.25
N ASP A 252 -21.19 9.47 -9.20
CA ASP A 252 -22.43 10.23 -8.94
C ASP A 252 -22.27 11.32 -7.86
N HIS A 253 -21.08 11.96 -7.83
CA HIS A 253 -20.67 13.00 -6.89
C HIS A 253 -20.77 12.67 -5.38
N SER A 254 -21.00 11.40 -5.00
CA SER A 254 -21.28 10.99 -3.62
C SER A 254 -20.42 9.85 -3.11
N GLU A 255 -19.94 8.97 -4.00
CA GLU A 255 -19.10 7.82 -3.63
C GLU A 255 -17.69 7.94 -4.23
N ILE A 256 -16.66 7.65 -3.44
CA ILE A 256 -15.27 7.63 -3.92
C ILE A 256 -15.05 6.38 -4.78
N GLU A 257 -15.09 6.56 -6.10
CA GLU A 257 -14.85 5.49 -7.06
C GLU A 257 -13.36 5.11 -7.11
N GLU A 258 -12.47 6.09 -7.29
CA GLU A 258 -11.01 5.89 -7.33
C GLU A 258 -10.32 6.74 -6.25
N LEU A 259 -9.39 6.12 -5.52
CA LEU A 259 -8.65 6.71 -4.41
C LEU A 259 -7.16 6.44 -4.63
N VAL A 260 -6.33 7.47 -4.49
CA VAL A 260 -4.87 7.35 -4.50
C VAL A 260 -4.38 7.41 -3.06
N VAL A 261 -3.81 6.32 -2.57
CA VAL A 261 -3.24 6.21 -1.22
C VAL A 261 -1.77 6.60 -1.29
N LEU A 262 -1.36 7.61 -0.54
CA LEU A 262 -0.03 8.23 -0.69
C LEU A 262 1.09 7.38 -0.11
N ASN A 263 0.81 6.57 0.91
CA ASN A 263 1.75 5.61 1.47
C ASN A 263 1.43 4.19 1.00
N PRO A 264 2.29 3.55 0.17
CA PRO A 264 2.05 2.18 -0.30
C PRO A 264 1.96 1.12 0.81
N ARG A 265 2.59 1.37 1.97
CA ARG A 265 2.52 0.46 3.14
C ARG A 265 1.16 0.48 3.83
N ALA A 266 0.33 1.50 3.57
CA ALA A 266 -1.05 1.59 4.05
C ALA A 266 -2.02 0.70 3.24
N VAL A 267 -1.53 -0.05 2.25
CA VAL A 267 -2.32 -0.98 1.43
C VAL A 267 -1.86 -2.41 1.70
N LEU A 268 -2.75 -3.24 2.24
CA LEU A 268 -2.49 -4.63 2.56
C LEU A 268 -3.29 -5.55 1.62
N PRO A 269 -2.63 -6.36 0.77
CA PRO A 269 -3.34 -7.29 -0.10
C PRO A 269 -3.85 -8.47 0.74
N CYS A 270 -5.14 -8.81 0.61
CA CYS A 270 -5.76 -9.89 1.39
C CYS A 270 -6.20 -11.06 0.51
N PHE A 271 -6.77 -10.77 -0.65
CA PHE A 271 -7.19 -11.78 -1.62
C PHE A 271 -6.78 -11.38 -3.03
N LEU A 272 -6.51 -12.38 -3.86
CA LEU A 272 -6.29 -12.24 -5.29
C LEU A 272 -7.43 -12.96 -6.02
N VAL A 273 -8.08 -12.26 -6.92
CA VAL A 273 -9.17 -12.77 -7.74
C VAL A 273 -8.71 -12.76 -9.19
N ILE A 274 -8.70 -13.95 -9.79
CA ILE A 274 -8.32 -14.14 -11.19
C ILE A 274 -9.60 -14.37 -11.98
N TYR A 275 -9.73 -13.66 -13.09
CA TYR A 275 -10.89 -13.75 -13.97
C TYR A 275 -10.53 -14.50 -15.25
N ASN A 276 -11.49 -15.25 -15.77
CA ASN A 276 -11.43 -15.79 -17.12
C ASN A 276 -11.89 -14.70 -18.09
N LEU A 277 -10.93 -13.93 -18.61
CA LEU A 277 -11.14 -12.80 -19.53
C LEU A 277 -10.85 -13.17 -20.97
#